data_AF-A0A373GG80-F1
#
_entry.id   AF-A0A373GG80-F1
#
_cell.length_a   1.000
_cell.length_b   1.000
_cell.length_c   1.000
_cell.angle_alpha   90.00
_cell.angle_beta   90.00
_cell.angle_gamma   90.00
#
_symmetry.space_group_name_H-M   'P 1'
#
loop_
_entity.id
_entity.type
_entity.pdbx_description
1 polymer ?
#
loop_
_entity_poly.entity_id
_entity_poly.type
_entity_poly.pdbx_seq_one_letter_code
_entity_poly.pdbx_strand_id
1 'polypeptide(L)'
;MKKVLIFPKPFRIKNPTLDDQNSYMISSLIDEVEMKEVGNFVEVNTLQESDYAKEIRRIVAKQKPDWVIASGESATACINLYGQNKILVNPVVTFNDLNNVPEHARQHIYGFFGALPEQEKSYELFQTVYPNAAWYFNVPELQLVYIKDISIAIINDKSKD
;
A
#
# COMPACT_ATOMS: atom_id res chain seq x y z
N MET A 1 6.05 -20.31 -3.62
CA MET A 1 6.15 -18.83 -3.68
C MET A 1 4.93 -18.28 -2.96
N LYS A 2 5.09 -17.30 -2.07
CA LYS A 2 3.95 -16.63 -1.42
C LYS A 2 3.15 -15.87 -2.48
N LYS A 3 1.82 -15.94 -2.42
CA LYS A 3 0.90 -15.25 -3.33
C LYS A 3 0.78 -13.79 -2.89
N VAL A 4 1.27 -12.87 -3.73
CA VAL A 4 1.23 -11.43 -3.46
C VAL A 4 0.28 -10.73 -4.43
N LEU A 5 -0.58 -9.86 -3.92
CA LEU A 5 -1.35 -8.92 -4.73
C LEU A 5 -0.85 -7.50 -4.51
N ILE A 6 -0.70 -6.76 -5.61
CA ILE A 6 -0.21 -5.39 -5.64
C ILE A 6 -1.35 -4.48 -6.09
N PHE A 7 -1.74 -3.54 -5.23
CA PHE A 7 -2.74 -2.52 -5.49
C PHE A 7 -2.04 -1.17 -5.62
N PRO A 8 -1.65 -0.74 -6.84
CA PRO A 8 -1.00 0.55 -7.04
C PRO A 8 -1.94 1.71 -6.67
N LYS A 9 -1.40 2.93 -6.61
CA LYS A 9 -2.20 4.14 -6.40
C LYS A 9 -3.12 4.34 -7.62
N PRO A 10 -4.45 4.53 -7.45
CA PRO A 10 -5.34 4.81 -8.57
C PRO A 10 -5.16 6.25 -9.10
N PHE A 11 -5.49 6.46 -10.37
CA PHE A 11 -5.55 7.80 -10.97
C PHE A 11 -6.91 8.44 -10.73
N ARG A 12 -6.96 9.43 -9.83
CA ARG A 12 -8.20 10.09 -9.38
C ARG A 12 -8.16 11.62 -9.47
N ILE A 13 -7.19 12.18 -10.22
CA ILE A 13 -7.08 13.64 -10.40
C ILE A 13 -8.29 14.12 -11.21
N LYS A 14 -9.05 15.07 -10.65
CA LYS A 14 -10.18 15.72 -11.35
C LYS A 14 -9.64 16.73 -12.35
N ASN A 15 -10.11 16.65 -13.60
CA ASN A 15 -9.65 17.51 -14.71
C ASN A 15 -8.12 17.49 -14.88
N PRO A 16 -7.53 16.31 -15.13
CA PRO A 16 -6.08 16.17 -15.21
C PRO A 16 -5.49 16.91 -16.41
N THR A 17 -4.31 17.48 -16.23
CA THR A 17 -3.48 17.95 -17.34
C THR A 17 -2.84 16.78 -18.08
N LEU A 18 -2.29 17.02 -19.28
CA LEU A 18 -1.50 16.00 -19.98
C LEU A 18 -0.27 15.58 -19.18
N ASP A 19 0.35 16.53 -18.46
CA ASP A 19 1.52 16.25 -17.63
C ASP A 19 1.15 15.35 -16.43
N ASP A 20 -0.03 15.55 -15.84
CA ASP A 20 -0.55 14.66 -14.78
C ASP A 20 -0.74 13.22 -15.29
N GLN A 21 -1.34 13.07 -16.47
CA GLN A 21 -1.58 11.76 -17.08
C GLN A 21 -0.27 11.06 -17.43
N ASN A 22 0.66 11.77 -18.07
CA ASN A 22 1.96 11.23 -18.46
C ASN A 22 2.79 10.83 -17.24
N SER A 23 2.85 11.69 -16.22
CA SER A 23 3.60 11.41 -14.99
C SER A 23 3.05 10.17 -14.30
N TYR A 24 1.72 10.04 -14.20
CA TYR A 24 1.09 8.85 -13.65
C TYR A 24 1.37 7.60 -14.47
N MET A 25 1.19 7.64 -15.80
CA MET A 25 1.42 6.48 -16.67
C MET A 25 2.87 5.99 -16.59
N ILE A 26 3.83 6.91 -16.63
CA ILE A 26 5.26 6.57 -16.55
C ILE A 26 5.57 5.92 -15.21
N SER A 27 5.14 6.52 -14.09
CA SER A 27 5.36 5.96 -12.76
C SER A 27 4.70 4.59 -12.59
N SER A 28 3.44 4.44 -13.04
CA SER A 28 2.72 3.18 -12.98
C SER A 28 3.41 2.08 -13.79
N LEU A 29 3.97 2.40 -14.97
CA LEU A 29 4.70 1.44 -15.79
C LEU A 29 6.00 1.00 -15.13
N ILE A 30 6.74 1.93 -14.52
CA ILE A 30 7.98 1.63 -13.78
C ILE A 30 7.65 0.69 -12.62
N ASP A 31 6.65 1.03 -11.80
CA ASP A 31 6.22 0.20 -10.68
C ASP A 31 5.81 -1.21 -11.16
N GLU A 32 5.03 -1.30 -12.25
CA GLU A 32 4.59 -2.58 -12.80
C GLU A 32 5.76 -3.44 -13.28
N VAL A 33 6.67 -2.88 -14.09
CA VAL A 33 7.82 -3.61 -14.64
C VAL A 33 8.75 -4.08 -13.53
N GLU A 34 9.03 -3.24 -12.54
CA GLU A 34 9.98 -3.55 -11.48
C GLU A 34 9.41 -4.49 -10.42
N MET A 35 8.11 -4.40 -10.13
CA MET A 35 7.47 -5.21 -9.09
C MET A 35 6.79 -6.48 -9.62
N LYS A 36 6.77 -6.72 -10.94
CA LYS A 36 6.14 -7.92 -11.55
C LYS A 36 6.62 -9.26 -10.96
N GLU A 37 7.86 -9.32 -10.52
CA GLU A 37 8.46 -10.52 -9.91
C GLU A 37 8.06 -10.70 -8.45
N VAL A 38 7.56 -9.63 -7.81
CA VAL A 38 7.10 -9.63 -6.42
C VAL A 38 5.66 -10.13 -6.33
N GLY A 39 4.77 -9.68 -7.22
CA GLY A 39 3.35 -10.00 -7.14
C GLY A 39 2.53 -9.60 -8.36
N ASN A 40 1.25 -9.99 -8.33
CA ASN A 40 0.32 -9.68 -9.41
C ASN A 40 -0.33 -8.32 -9.20
N PHE A 41 -0.27 -7.46 -10.21
CA PHE A 41 -0.93 -6.15 -10.21
C PHE A 41 -2.44 -6.28 -10.38
N VAL A 42 -3.16 -5.50 -9.58
CA VAL A 42 -4.60 -5.31 -9.73
C VAL A 42 -4.84 -4.04 -10.53
N GLU A 43 -5.71 -4.13 -11.53
CA GLU A 43 -6.14 -2.98 -12.34
C GLU A 43 -7.06 -2.06 -11.52
N VAL A 44 -6.47 -1.24 -10.66
CA VAL A 44 -7.23 -0.42 -9.68
C VAL A 44 -8.10 0.67 -10.32
N ASN A 45 -7.78 1.07 -11.55
CA ASN A 45 -8.50 2.14 -12.25
C ASN A 45 -9.84 1.67 -12.84
N THR A 46 -10.09 0.36 -12.92
CA THR A 46 -11.39 -0.20 -13.33
C THR A 46 -12.32 -0.47 -12.15
N LEU A 47 -11.86 -0.28 -10.91
CA LEU A 47 -12.65 -0.48 -9.71
C LEU A 47 -13.62 0.68 -9.48
N GLN A 48 -14.81 0.36 -8.97
CA GLN A 48 -15.84 1.36 -8.69
C GLN A 48 -15.41 2.28 -7.53
N GLU A 49 -15.30 3.57 -7.81
CA GLU A 49 -14.85 4.59 -6.84
C GLU A 49 -15.76 4.68 -5.60
N SER A 50 -17.09 4.66 -5.78
CA SER A 50 -18.05 4.77 -4.67
C SER A 50 -17.92 3.67 -3.61
N ASP A 51 -17.34 2.53 -3.99
CA ASP A 51 -17.22 1.32 -3.18
C ASP A 51 -15.78 0.81 -3.14
N TYR A 52 -14.79 1.67 -3.36
CA TYR A 52 -13.40 1.27 -3.62
C TYR A 52 -12.81 0.32 -2.56
N ALA A 53 -12.96 0.66 -1.28
CA ALA A 53 -12.50 -0.20 -0.18
C ALA A 53 -13.29 -1.52 -0.05
N LYS A 54 -14.51 -1.58 -0.59
CA LYS A 54 -15.32 -2.81 -0.64
C LYS A 54 -14.89 -3.69 -1.82
N GLU A 55 -14.58 -3.10 -2.96
CA GLU A 55 -14.02 -3.81 -4.13
C GLU A 55 -12.67 -4.45 -3.80
N ILE A 56 -11.75 -3.71 -3.17
CA ILE A 56 -10.46 -4.27 -2.70
C ILE A 56 -10.71 -5.44 -1.73
N ARG A 57 -11.59 -5.26 -0.74
CA ARG A 57 -11.99 -6.32 0.21
C ARG A 57 -12.48 -7.58 -0.51
N ARG A 58 -13.33 -7.41 -1.52
CA ARG A 58 -13.87 -8.51 -2.33
C ARG A 58 -12.77 -9.24 -3.10
N ILE A 59 -11.83 -8.51 -3.69
CA ILE A 59 -10.70 -9.08 -4.42
C ILE A 59 -9.80 -9.89 -3.47
N VAL A 60 -9.42 -9.32 -2.33
CA VAL A 60 -8.59 -10.00 -1.32
C VAL A 60 -9.30 -11.26 -0.80
N ALA A 61 -10.59 -11.18 -0.47
CA ALA A 61 -11.34 -12.34 0.00
C ALA A 61 -11.48 -13.46 -1.07
N LYS A 62 -11.64 -13.09 -2.34
CA LYS A 62 -11.74 -14.03 -3.46
C LYS A 62 -10.40 -14.69 -3.75
N GLN A 63 -9.33 -13.91 -3.78
CA GLN A 63 -8.01 -14.37 -4.20
C GLN A 63 -7.19 -14.98 -3.07
N LYS A 64 -7.45 -14.62 -1.81
CA LYS A 64 -6.75 -15.09 -0.61
C LYS A 64 -5.22 -15.02 -0.75
N PRO A 65 -4.65 -13.82 -1.00
CA PRO A 65 -3.21 -13.68 -1.06
C PRO A 65 -2.56 -13.88 0.32
N ASP A 66 -1.32 -14.32 0.34
CA ASP A 66 -0.50 -14.35 1.56
C ASP A 66 -0.11 -12.93 1.97
N TRP A 67 0.13 -12.05 0.97
CA TRP A 67 0.52 -10.66 1.17
C TRP A 67 -0.21 -9.70 0.25
N VAL A 68 -0.49 -8.51 0.77
CA VAL A 68 -0.95 -7.37 -0.01
C VAL A 68 0.10 -6.26 0.06
N ILE A 69 0.50 -5.76 -1.10
CA ILE A 69 1.27 -4.52 -1.22
C ILE A 69 0.32 -3.47 -1.81
N ALA A 70 0.25 -2.29 -1.21
CA ALA A 70 -0.65 -1.24 -1.69
C ALA A 70 -0.02 0.16 -1.56
N SER A 71 -0.42 1.07 -2.45
CA SER A 71 0.08 2.46 -2.46
C SER A 71 -1.05 3.50 -2.46
N GLY A 72 -0.88 4.61 -1.75
CA GLY A 72 -1.80 5.76 -1.72
C GLY A 72 -3.21 5.38 -1.26
N GLU A 73 -4.23 5.75 -2.04
CA GLU A 73 -5.63 5.42 -1.71
C GLU A 73 -5.87 3.91 -1.56
N SER A 74 -5.21 3.08 -2.37
CA SER A 74 -5.24 1.62 -2.20
C SER A 74 -4.70 1.19 -0.85
N ALA A 75 -3.61 1.83 -0.39
CA ALA A 75 -3.01 1.54 0.90
C ALA A 75 -3.95 1.90 2.04
N THR A 76 -4.55 3.10 1.98
CA THR A 76 -5.59 3.55 2.92
C THR A 76 -6.76 2.55 3.00
N ALA A 77 -7.27 2.13 1.84
CA ALA A 77 -8.37 1.16 1.77
C ALA A 77 -8.02 -0.21 2.36
N CYS A 78 -6.73 -0.55 2.44
CA CYS A 78 -6.25 -1.83 2.97
C CYS A 78 -5.98 -1.83 4.48
N ILE A 79 -5.91 -0.69 5.18
CA ILE A 79 -5.46 -0.62 6.59
C ILE A 79 -6.24 -1.61 7.46
N ASN A 80 -7.58 -1.57 7.38
CA ASN A 80 -8.47 -2.32 8.26
C ASN A 80 -8.70 -3.79 7.85
N LEU A 81 -7.90 -4.32 6.92
CA LEU A 81 -7.91 -5.74 6.53
C LEU A 81 -7.13 -6.60 7.55
N TYR A 82 -7.54 -6.65 8.82
CA TYR A 82 -6.70 -7.16 9.91
C TYR A 82 -6.16 -8.60 9.77
N GLY A 83 -6.85 -9.47 9.03
CA GLY A 83 -6.42 -10.85 8.77
C GLY A 83 -5.40 -11.02 7.63
N GLN A 84 -4.95 -9.91 7.02
CA GLN A 84 -4.06 -9.92 5.85
C GLN A 84 -2.69 -9.32 6.22
N ASN A 85 -1.60 -10.00 5.85
CA ASN A 85 -0.25 -9.43 5.93
C ASN A 85 -0.11 -8.34 4.86
N LYS A 86 0.41 -7.16 5.24
CA LYS A 86 0.37 -5.97 4.40
C LYS A 86 1.66 -5.17 4.42
N ILE A 87 1.99 -4.63 3.26
CA ILE A 87 2.98 -3.56 3.07
C ILE A 87 2.23 -2.38 2.46
N LEU A 88 2.21 -1.25 3.16
CA LEU A 88 1.43 -0.07 2.82
C LEU A 88 2.36 1.10 2.55
N VAL A 89 2.28 1.68 1.35
CA VAL A 89 3.06 2.86 0.94
C VAL A 89 2.15 4.07 0.91
N ASN A 90 2.53 5.12 1.63
CA ASN A 90 1.79 6.38 1.74
C ASN A 90 0.28 6.23 2.04
N PRO A 91 -0.14 5.38 3.01
CA PRO A 91 -1.54 5.38 3.43
C PRO A 91 -1.86 6.69 4.16
N VAL A 92 -3.06 7.22 3.93
CA VAL A 92 -3.62 8.28 4.78
C VAL A 92 -4.25 7.61 5.99
N VAL A 93 -3.76 7.94 7.18
CA VAL A 93 -4.15 7.26 8.43
C VAL A 93 -4.97 8.20 9.30
N THR A 94 -6.10 7.71 9.81
CA THR A 94 -6.93 8.42 10.79
C THR A 94 -6.96 7.68 12.12
N PHE A 95 -7.34 8.36 13.20
CA PHE A 95 -7.53 7.71 14.51
C PHE A 95 -8.50 6.51 14.45
N ASN A 96 -9.54 6.58 13.61
CA ASN A 96 -10.50 5.50 13.49
C ASN A 96 -9.89 4.22 12.89
N ASP A 97 -8.87 4.35 12.04
CA ASP A 97 -8.14 3.23 11.44
C ASP A 97 -7.23 2.51 12.45
N LEU A 98 -7.00 3.12 13.61
CA LEU A 98 -6.10 2.62 14.65
C LEU A 98 -6.83 2.05 15.87
N ASN A 99 -8.16 2.07 15.86
CA ASN A 99 -8.99 1.56 16.95
C ASN A 99 -9.11 0.03 16.90
N ASN A 100 -8.96 -0.60 18.07
CA ASN A 100 -9.15 -2.04 18.28
C ASN A 100 -8.32 -2.94 17.34
N VAL A 101 -7.12 -2.50 16.97
CA VAL A 101 -6.21 -3.25 16.11
C VAL A 101 -5.72 -4.52 16.82
N PRO A 102 -5.99 -5.73 16.29
CA PRO A 102 -5.54 -6.99 16.88
C PRO A 102 -4.01 -7.12 16.89
N GLU A 103 -3.46 -7.83 17.88
CA GLU A 103 -2.01 -8.00 18.03
C GLU A 103 -1.34 -8.59 16.78
N HIS A 104 -1.97 -9.60 16.15
CA HIS A 104 -1.49 -10.15 14.88
C HIS A 104 -1.32 -9.08 13.79
N ALA A 105 -2.29 -8.17 13.66
CA ALA A 105 -2.25 -7.11 12.66
C ALA A 105 -1.11 -6.12 12.95
N ARG A 106 -0.79 -5.85 14.23
CA ARG A 106 0.32 -4.97 14.59
C ARG A 106 1.67 -5.50 14.08
N GLN A 107 1.87 -6.81 14.16
CA GLN A 107 3.14 -7.44 13.82
C GLN A 107 3.37 -7.69 12.32
N HIS A 108 2.29 -7.65 11.53
CA HIS A 108 2.28 -8.04 10.11
C HIS A 108 1.80 -6.95 9.15
N ILE A 109 1.70 -5.71 9.62
CA ILE A 109 1.48 -4.54 8.78
C ILE A 109 2.74 -3.68 8.84
N TYR A 110 3.27 -3.38 7.65
CA TYR A 110 4.44 -2.53 7.45
C TYR A 110 3.99 -1.24 6.74
N GLY A 111 4.37 -0.09 7.27
CA GLY A 111 4.03 1.22 6.73
C GLY A 111 5.27 1.98 6.27
N PHE A 112 5.25 2.45 5.03
CA PHE A 112 6.34 3.23 4.41
C PHE A 112 5.79 4.58 3.96
N PHE A 113 6.41 5.67 4.42
CA PHE A 113 5.89 7.02 4.25
C PHE A 113 6.93 7.93 3.60
N GLY A 114 6.52 8.68 2.59
CA GLY A 114 7.32 9.74 1.96
C GLY A 114 7.33 11.04 2.76
N ALA A 115 7.92 12.07 2.17
CA ALA A 115 8.18 13.36 2.83
C ALA A 115 7.09 14.43 2.60
N LEU A 116 5.96 14.10 1.97
CA LEU A 116 4.86 15.06 1.85
C LEU A 116 4.23 15.33 3.24
N PRO A 117 3.78 16.57 3.54
CA PRO A 117 3.26 16.92 4.87
C PRO A 117 2.07 16.05 5.34
N GLU A 118 1.23 15.58 4.43
CA GLU A 118 0.13 14.65 4.76
C GLU A 118 0.63 13.25 5.16
N GLN A 119 1.78 12.83 4.63
CA GLN A 119 2.37 11.53 4.91
C GLN A 119 3.16 11.56 6.22
N GLU A 120 3.77 12.68 6.58
CA GLU A 120 4.37 12.90 7.91
C GLU A 120 3.33 12.71 9.02
N LYS A 121 2.18 13.38 8.91
CA LYS A 121 1.07 13.20 9.87
C LYS A 121 0.56 11.77 9.93
N SER A 122 0.45 11.11 8.78
CA SER A 122 -0.01 9.73 8.71
C SER A 122 1.01 8.77 9.32
N TYR A 123 2.30 9.00 9.13
CA TYR A 123 3.40 8.28 9.77
C TYR A 123 3.34 8.44 11.29
N GLU A 124 3.22 9.67 11.78
CA GLU A 124 3.12 9.97 13.21
C GLU A 124 1.99 9.21 13.88
N LEU A 125 0.81 9.16 13.25
CA LEU A 125 -0.32 8.38 13.74
C LEU A 125 -0.04 6.87 13.65
N PHE A 126 0.43 6.39 12.51
CA PHE A 126 0.62 4.97 12.23
C PHE A 126 1.58 4.31 13.23
N GLN A 127 2.71 4.97 13.54
CA GLN A 127 3.74 4.42 14.44
C GLN A 127 3.28 4.31 15.90
N THR A 128 2.16 4.93 16.29
CA THR A 128 1.60 4.78 17.65
C THR A 128 1.05 3.37 17.90
N VAL A 129 0.70 2.64 16.83
CA VAL A 129 0.09 1.29 16.92
C VAL A 129 0.94 0.23 16.21
N TYR A 130 1.54 0.56 15.07
CA TYR A 130 2.28 -0.38 14.25
C TYR A 130 3.78 -0.19 14.43
N PRO A 131 4.52 -1.18 14.98
CA PRO A 131 5.96 -1.07 15.19
C PRO A 131 6.77 -1.06 13.90
N ASN A 132 6.23 -1.59 12.79
CA ASN A 132 6.94 -1.67 11.52
C ASN A 132 6.64 -0.45 10.64
N ALA A 133 7.14 0.72 11.03
CA ALA A 133 6.93 1.96 10.30
C ALA A 133 8.28 2.59 9.89
N ALA A 134 8.37 3.09 8.66
CA ALA A 134 9.56 3.77 8.15
C ALA A 134 9.19 5.08 7.44
N TRP A 135 9.93 6.13 7.75
CA TRP A 135 9.77 7.45 7.14
C TRP A 135 10.96 7.81 6.25
N TYR A 136 10.68 8.18 5.01
CA TYR A 136 11.63 8.54 3.97
C TYR A 136 11.65 10.06 3.83
N PHE A 137 12.28 10.72 4.80
CA PHE A 137 12.27 12.19 4.97
C PHE A 137 12.76 12.99 3.75
N ASN A 138 13.49 12.37 2.82
CA ASN A 138 14.03 13.00 1.61
C ASN A 138 13.37 12.53 0.31
N VAL A 139 12.32 11.71 0.39
CA VAL A 139 11.59 11.19 -0.79
C VAL A 139 10.14 11.66 -0.70
N PRO A 140 9.78 12.82 -1.28
CA PRO A 140 8.40 13.34 -1.22
C PRO A 140 7.38 12.33 -1.75
N GLU A 141 7.62 11.82 -2.95
CA GLU A 141 6.75 10.86 -3.62
C GLU A 141 7.37 9.46 -3.57
N LEU A 142 7.21 8.77 -2.43
CA LEU A 142 7.64 7.39 -2.29
C LEU A 142 6.77 6.45 -3.16
N GLN A 143 7.39 5.78 -4.14
CA GLN A 143 6.77 4.83 -5.07
C GLN A 143 7.03 3.37 -4.66
N LEU A 144 6.30 2.42 -5.24
CA LEU A 144 6.44 0.99 -4.88
C LEU A 144 7.82 0.45 -5.20
N VAL A 145 8.39 0.83 -6.35
CA VAL A 145 9.72 0.42 -6.79
C VAL A 145 10.81 0.70 -5.74
N TYR A 146 10.70 1.81 -4.99
CA TYR A 146 11.71 2.20 -4.01
C TYR A 146 11.77 1.27 -2.79
N ILE A 147 10.70 0.51 -2.54
CA ILE A 147 10.64 -0.45 -1.43
C ILE A 147 10.69 -1.90 -1.91
N LYS A 148 11.03 -2.16 -3.19
CA LYS A 148 11.04 -3.50 -3.79
C LYS A 148 11.86 -4.50 -2.97
N ASP A 149 13.13 -4.21 -2.74
CA ASP A 149 14.05 -5.14 -2.05
C ASP A 149 13.63 -5.37 -0.60
N ILE A 150 13.16 -4.31 0.07
CA ILE A 150 12.64 -4.39 1.44
C ILE A 150 11.38 -5.25 1.48
N SER A 151 10.49 -5.10 0.49
CA SER A 151 9.28 -5.91 0.37
C SER A 151 9.61 -7.38 0.18
N ILE A 152 10.57 -7.69 -0.69
CA ILE A 152 11.07 -9.05 -0.92
C ILE A 152 11.62 -9.64 0.38
N ALA A 153 12.42 -8.88 1.13
CA ALA A 153 12.97 -9.31 2.40
C ALA A 153 11.87 -9.62 3.43
N ILE A 154 10.89 -8.72 3.59
CA ILE A 154 9.74 -8.90 4.49
C ILE A 154 8.92 -10.14 4.13
N ILE A 155 8.63 -10.33 2.84
CA ILE A 155 7.78 -11.44 2.36
C ILE A 155 8.49 -12.78 2.55
N ASN A 156 9.80 -12.83 2.28
CA ASN A 156 10.61 -14.04 2.35
C ASN A 156 11.13 -14.35 3.75
N ASP A 157 11.00 -13.43 4.70
CA ASP A 157 11.40 -13.69 6.08
C ASP A 157 10.61 -14.88 6.63
N LYS A 158 11.35 -15.97 6.91
CA LYS A 158 10.82 -17.23 7.45
C LYS A 158 10.75 -17.23 8.97
N SER A 159 11.17 -16.16 9.64
CA SER A 159 11.25 -16.11 11.10
C SER A 159 9.91 -15.90 11.82
N LYS A 160 8.80 -15.77 11.08
CA LYS A 160 7.45 -15.48 11.63
C LYS A 160 6.36 -16.52 11.28
N ASP A 161 6.70 -17.60 10.59
CA ASP A 161 5.81 -18.75 10.33
C ASP A 161 6.23 -19.95 11.21
#